data_AF-A0A5E4GDW7-F1
#
_entry.id   AF-A0A5E4GDW7-F1
#
_cell.length_a   1.000
_cell.length_b   1.000
_cell.length_c   1.000
_cell.angle_alpha   90.00
_cell.angle_beta   90.00
_cell.angle_gamma   90.00
#
_symmetry.space_group_name_H-M   'P 1'
#
loop_
_entity.id
_entity.type
_entity.pdbx_description
1 polymer ?
#
loop_
_entity_poly.entity_id
_entity_poly.type
_entity_poly.pdbx_seq_one_letter_code
_entity_poly.pdbx_strand_id
1 'polypeptide(L)'
;EDIYYPHPWIQDIMWDSLYICTEPLLTRWPFNKLIREKALQVTMKHIHYEDENSRYITIGCVEKVLCMLACWAEDPNGDYFKKHLARIPDYLWSFGSQEWDTGFAIQALLASNLTDEIGPTLARGHDFIKKSQVKDNPSGDFKSMYRHISKGSWTFSDQDHGWQVSDCTAEGLKCCLLFSMMRPDIVGEKMEPERLYDSVNVLLSLQVTAN
;
A
#
# COMPACT_ATOMS: atom_id res chain seq x y z
N GLU A 1 -30.08 12.84 4.67
CA GLU A 1 -29.74 11.96 5.80
C GLU A 1 -28.39 11.27 5.64
N ASP A 2 -27.68 11.43 4.50
CA ASP A 2 -26.35 10.86 4.26
C ASP A 2 -25.16 11.78 4.64
N ILE A 3 -25.39 12.90 5.33
CA ILE A 3 -24.32 13.83 5.72
C ILE A 3 -23.79 13.39 7.08
N TYR A 4 -22.86 12.43 7.08
CA TYR A 4 -22.18 11.96 8.29
C TYR A 4 -21.22 13.02 8.86
N TYR A 5 -20.58 13.81 7.99
CA TYR A 5 -19.76 14.96 8.36
C TYR A 5 -20.27 16.24 7.69
N PRO A 6 -21.02 17.09 8.43
CA PRO A 6 -21.47 18.37 7.88
C PRO A 6 -20.28 19.29 7.63
N HIS A 7 -20.32 20.03 6.52
CA HIS A 7 -19.23 20.95 6.18
C HIS A 7 -19.20 22.14 7.14
N PRO A 8 -18.02 22.48 7.69
CA PRO A 8 -17.82 23.76 8.36
C PRO A 8 -17.91 24.90 7.33
N TRP A 9 -18.43 26.05 7.74
CA TRP A 9 -18.57 27.23 6.85
C TRP A 9 -17.25 27.66 6.17
N ILE A 10 -16.10 27.42 6.81
CA ILE A 10 -14.78 27.72 6.24
C ILE A 10 -14.49 26.85 5.01
N GLN A 11 -14.89 25.58 5.06
CA GLN A 11 -14.74 24.65 3.95
C GLN A 11 -15.60 25.09 2.77
N ASP A 12 -16.85 25.50 3.02
CA ASP A 12 -17.74 26.00 1.98
C ASP A 12 -17.18 27.26 1.32
N ILE A 13 -16.70 28.25 2.11
CA ILE A 13 -16.06 29.46 1.56
C ILE A 13 -14.83 29.12 0.72
N MET A 14 -14.01 28.17 1.17
CA MET A 14 -12.83 27.75 0.42
C MET A 14 -13.21 27.12 -0.92
N TRP A 15 -14.17 26.19 -0.93
CA TRP A 15 -14.64 25.54 -2.14
C TRP A 15 -15.34 26.49 -3.11
N ASP A 16 -16.19 27.38 -2.61
CA ASP A 16 -16.84 28.42 -3.41
C ASP A 16 -15.81 29.36 -4.03
N SER A 17 -14.78 29.74 -3.28
CA SER A 17 -13.69 30.58 -3.81
C SER A 17 -12.91 29.86 -4.92
N LEU A 18 -12.64 28.56 -4.75
CA LEU A 18 -11.97 27.76 -5.78
C LEU A 18 -12.83 27.65 -7.05
N TYR A 19 -14.13 27.40 -6.89
CA TYR A 19 -15.04 27.19 -8.02
C TYR A 19 -15.38 28.50 -8.75
N ILE A 20 -15.78 29.54 -8.02
CA ILE A 20 -16.29 30.78 -8.60
C ILE A 20 -15.14 31.65 -9.13
N CYS A 21 -14.02 31.72 -8.41
CA CYS A 21 -12.91 32.63 -8.75
C CYS A 21 -11.77 31.89 -9.44
N THR A 22 -11.25 30.83 -8.82
CA THR A 22 -10.00 30.20 -9.28
C THR A 22 -10.19 29.41 -10.57
N GLU A 23 -11.24 28.62 -10.70
CA GLU A 23 -11.45 27.77 -11.89
C GLU A 23 -11.58 28.59 -13.19
N PRO A 24 -12.38 29.69 -13.26
CA PRO A 24 -12.43 30.54 -14.45
C PRO A 24 -11.11 31.25 -14.76
N LEU A 25 -10.27 31.52 -13.75
CA LEU A 25 -8.96 32.12 -13.96
C LEU A 25 -7.98 31.09 -14.54
N LEU A 26 -7.94 29.88 -13.99
CA LEU A 26 -7.04 28.80 -14.40
C LEU A 26 -7.41 28.15 -15.74
N THR A 27 -8.56 28.46 -16.31
CA THR A 27 -8.95 28.02 -17.67
C THR A 27 -8.56 29.03 -18.75
N ARG A 28 -8.12 30.24 -18.36
CA ARG A 28 -7.72 31.30 -19.30
C ARG A 28 -6.21 31.40 -19.46
N TRP A 29 -5.77 31.90 -20.61
CA TRP A 29 -4.37 32.25 -20.83
C TRP A 29 -3.99 33.49 -20.00
N PRO A 30 -2.80 33.55 -19.37
CA PRO A 30 -1.71 32.58 -19.43
C PRO A 30 -1.76 31.49 -18.34
N PHE A 31 -2.66 31.60 -17.37
CA PHE A 31 -2.70 30.72 -16.18
C PHE A 31 -2.97 29.25 -16.51
N ASN A 32 -3.78 28.98 -17.53
CA ASN A 32 -4.00 27.61 -18.01
C ASN A 32 -2.68 26.92 -18.39
N LYS A 33 -1.83 27.60 -19.18
CA LYS A 33 -0.54 27.08 -19.62
C LYS A 33 0.52 27.09 -18.51
N LEU A 34 0.56 28.15 -17.71
CA LEU A 34 1.63 28.34 -16.72
C LEU A 34 1.37 27.61 -15.40
N ILE A 35 0.12 27.35 -15.04
CA ILE A 35 -0.28 26.76 -13.75
C ILE A 35 -1.00 25.43 -13.97
N ARG A 36 -2.14 25.40 -14.70
CA ARG A 36 -2.95 24.18 -14.82
C ARG A 36 -2.20 23.06 -15.51
N GLU A 37 -1.63 23.31 -16.68
CA GLU A 37 -0.85 22.30 -17.41
C GLU A 37 0.31 21.77 -16.56
N LYS A 38 1.05 22.66 -15.86
CA LYS A 38 2.12 22.23 -14.95
C LYS A 38 1.61 21.38 -13.80
N ALA A 39 0.49 21.75 -13.19
CA ALA A 39 -0.14 20.99 -12.12
C ALA A 39 -0.54 19.59 -12.62
N LEU A 40 -1.16 19.49 -13.80
CA LEU A 40 -1.52 18.21 -14.42
C LEU A 40 -0.30 17.33 -14.70
N GLN A 41 0.80 17.91 -15.19
CA GLN A 41 2.05 17.17 -15.40
C GLN A 41 2.65 16.66 -14.07
N VAL A 42 2.58 17.46 -13.01
CA VAL A 42 2.99 17.02 -11.66
C VAL A 42 2.06 15.91 -11.15
N THR A 43 0.75 16.02 -11.37
CA THR A 43 -0.22 14.98 -10.99
C THR A 43 0.07 13.68 -11.72
N MET A 44 0.23 13.69 -13.05
CA MET A 44 0.57 12.49 -13.82
C MET A 44 1.91 11.89 -13.39
N LYS A 45 2.90 12.72 -13.04
CA LYS A 45 4.17 12.24 -12.47
C LYS A 45 3.96 11.43 -11.18
N HIS A 46 3.07 11.86 -10.28
CA HIS A 46 2.77 11.12 -9.05
C HIS A 46 1.96 9.85 -9.34
N ILE A 47 1.01 9.91 -10.27
CA ILE A 47 0.22 8.73 -10.69
C ILE A 47 1.14 7.65 -11.27
N HIS A 48 1.99 8.00 -12.24
CA HIS A 48 2.93 7.05 -12.83
C HIS A 48 3.93 6.49 -11.82
N TYR A 49 4.38 7.32 -10.88
CA TYR A 49 5.23 6.86 -9.80
C TYR A 49 4.52 5.81 -8.92
N GLU A 50 3.28 6.08 -8.52
CA GLU A 50 2.51 5.13 -7.71
C GLU A 50 2.21 3.85 -8.48
N ASP A 51 1.85 3.96 -9.75
CA ASP A 51 1.58 2.84 -10.64
C ASP A 51 2.77 1.90 -10.76
N GLU A 52 3.98 2.43 -10.95
CA GLU A 52 5.18 1.61 -11.04
C GLU A 52 5.52 0.93 -9.71
N ASN A 53 5.41 1.66 -8.60
CA ASN A 53 5.79 1.18 -7.28
C ASN A 53 4.82 0.15 -6.71
N SER A 54 3.54 0.25 -7.03
CA SER A 54 2.49 -0.70 -6.65
C SER A 54 2.21 -1.76 -7.71
N ARG A 55 2.98 -1.77 -8.81
CA ARG A 55 2.76 -2.69 -9.95
C ARG A 55 1.33 -2.60 -10.50
N TYR A 56 0.81 -1.38 -10.58
CA TYR A 56 -0.50 -0.99 -11.12
C TYR A 56 -1.69 -1.47 -10.27
N ILE A 57 -1.43 -1.78 -9.00
CA ILE A 57 -2.45 -2.12 -8.02
C ILE A 57 -3.00 -0.84 -7.36
N THR A 58 -2.13 0.13 -7.03
CA THR A 58 -2.39 1.33 -6.19
C THR A 58 -2.78 0.97 -4.75
N ILE A 59 -3.14 1.95 -3.91
CA ILE A 59 -3.46 1.69 -2.49
C ILE A 59 -4.80 0.95 -2.30
N GLY A 60 -5.71 1.07 -3.25
CA GLY A 60 -7.09 0.62 -3.08
C GLY A 60 -7.97 0.81 -4.29
N CYS A 61 -9.17 0.23 -4.26
CA CYS A 61 -10.02 0.09 -5.45
C CYS A 61 -10.45 1.43 -6.08
N VAL A 62 -10.70 2.46 -5.27
CA VAL A 62 -11.11 3.79 -5.75
C VAL A 62 -9.96 4.49 -6.43
N GLU A 63 -8.79 4.53 -5.79
CA GLU A 63 -7.59 5.12 -6.40
C GLU A 63 -7.22 4.37 -7.69
N LYS A 64 -7.26 3.03 -7.66
CA LYS A 64 -6.95 2.17 -8.81
C LYS A 64 -7.73 2.57 -10.06
N VAL A 65 -9.04 2.76 -9.94
CA VAL A 65 -9.88 3.08 -11.12
C VAL A 65 -9.66 4.51 -11.60
N LEU A 66 -9.40 5.45 -10.69
CA LEU A 66 -9.13 6.85 -11.03
C LEU A 66 -7.75 7.03 -11.69
N CYS A 67 -6.70 6.39 -11.16
CA CYS A 67 -5.37 6.39 -11.77
C CYS A 67 -5.39 5.70 -13.14
N MET A 68 -6.06 4.54 -13.25
CA MET A 68 -6.27 3.88 -14.54
C MET A 68 -6.97 4.78 -15.56
N LEU A 69 -8.01 5.51 -15.13
CA LEU A 69 -8.74 6.45 -16.00
C LEU A 69 -7.85 7.63 -16.41
N ALA A 70 -7.02 8.15 -15.51
CA ALA A 70 -6.07 9.22 -15.82
C ALA A 70 -5.04 8.77 -16.86
N CYS A 71 -4.47 7.57 -16.71
CA CYS A 71 -3.57 6.98 -17.71
C CYS A 71 -4.26 6.74 -19.06
N TRP A 72 -5.53 6.32 -19.07
CA TRP A 72 -6.32 6.22 -20.29
C TRP A 72 -6.53 7.58 -20.95
N ALA A 73 -6.83 8.62 -20.17
CA ALA A 73 -7.03 9.97 -20.67
C ALA A 73 -5.73 10.58 -21.23
N GLU A 74 -4.57 10.22 -20.68
CA GLU A 74 -3.26 10.63 -21.18
C GLU A 74 -2.89 9.90 -22.49
N ASP A 75 -2.94 8.57 -22.48
CA ASP A 75 -2.70 7.74 -23.68
C ASP A 75 -3.54 6.43 -23.62
N PRO A 76 -4.66 6.35 -24.37
CA PRO A 76 -5.51 5.16 -24.41
C PRO A 76 -4.82 3.88 -24.91
N ASN A 77 -3.70 4.00 -25.65
CA ASN A 77 -2.93 2.87 -26.16
C ASN A 77 -1.61 2.65 -25.41
N GLY A 78 -1.36 3.46 -24.37
CA GLY A 78 -0.13 3.45 -23.60
C GLY A 78 0.04 2.22 -22.71
N ASP A 79 1.29 1.95 -22.33
CA ASP A 79 1.62 0.78 -21.51
C ASP A 79 1.07 0.88 -20.08
N TYR A 80 0.97 2.08 -19.51
CA TYR A 80 0.41 2.28 -18.18
C TYR A 80 -1.04 1.82 -18.11
N PHE A 81 -1.87 2.25 -19.07
CA PHE A 81 -3.27 1.82 -19.13
C PHE A 81 -3.41 0.30 -19.33
N LYS A 82 -2.62 -0.29 -20.24
CA LYS A 82 -2.63 -1.75 -20.47
C LYS A 82 -2.25 -2.56 -19.22
N LYS A 83 -1.26 -2.10 -18.45
CA LYS A 83 -0.85 -2.76 -17.21
C LYS A 83 -1.91 -2.62 -16.11
N HIS A 84 -2.59 -1.47 -16.04
CA HIS A 84 -3.76 -1.29 -15.16
C HIS A 84 -4.91 -2.25 -15.49
N LEU A 85 -5.18 -2.50 -16.78
CA LEU A 85 -6.20 -3.45 -17.21
C LEU A 85 -5.87 -4.87 -16.74
N ALA A 86 -4.59 -5.26 -16.82
CA ALA A 86 -4.13 -6.57 -16.38
C ALA A 86 -4.33 -6.81 -14.87
N ARG A 87 -4.41 -5.74 -14.07
CA ARG A 87 -4.61 -5.77 -12.62
C ARG A 87 -6.07 -5.61 -12.17
N ILE A 88 -7.02 -5.43 -13.09
CA ILE A 88 -8.45 -5.40 -12.72
C ILE A 88 -8.92 -6.67 -11.99
N PRO A 89 -8.56 -7.90 -12.43
CA PRO A 89 -9.02 -9.12 -11.77
C PRO A 89 -8.65 -9.21 -10.29
N ASP A 90 -7.51 -8.60 -9.92
CA ASP A 90 -7.05 -8.57 -8.53
C ASP A 90 -8.15 -7.99 -7.64
N TYR A 91 -8.81 -6.89 -8.03
CA TYR A 91 -9.86 -6.24 -7.25
C TYR A 91 -11.26 -6.87 -7.32
N LEU A 92 -11.49 -7.84 -8.21
CA LEU A 92 -12.80 -8.48 -8.34
C LEU A 92 -12.99 -9.63 -7.35
N TRP A 93 -11.90 -10.21 -6.82
CA TRP A 93 -11.97 -11.33 -5.86
C TRP A 93 -10.73 -11.56 -4.98
N SER A 94 -9.55 -10.99 -5.30
CA SER A 94 -8.27 -11.44 -4.71
C SER A 94 -7.44 -10.38 -3.98
N PHE A 95 -7.64 -9.09 -4.24
CA PHE A 95 -6.96 -8.00 -3.55
C PHE A 95 -7.75 -7.69 -2.28
N GLY A 96 -7.28 -8.25 -1.17
CA GLY A 96 -8.00 -8.23 0.10
C GLY A 96 -7.04 -8.16 1.28
N SER A 97 -7.30 -9.00 2.27
CA SER A 97 -6.66 -9.02 3.59
C SER A 97 -5.70 -10.20 3.77
N GLN A 98 -5.05 -10.68 2.69
CA GLN A 98 -4.38 -11.99 2.71
C GLN A 98 -3.29 -12.09 3.79
N GLU A 99 -2.38 -11.12 3.86
CA GLU A 99 -1.33 -11.09 4.88
C GLU A 99 -1.92 -10.85 6.27
N TRP A 100 -2.89 -9.94 6.40
CA TRP A 100 -3.55 -9.66 7.66
C TRP A 100 -4.24 -10.90 8.25
N ASP A 101 -5.08 -11.55 7.45
CA ASP A 101 -5.83 -12.75 7.84
C ASP A 101 -4.89 -13.92 8.12
N THR A 102 -3.84 -14.10 7.30
CA THR A 102 -2.84 -15.15 7.53
C THR A 102 -2.08 -14.90 8.84
N GLY A 103 -1.68 -13.66 9.10
CA GLY A 103 -1.01 -13.26 10.34
C GLY A 103 -1.84 -13.59 11.57
N PHE A 104 -3.13 -13.24 11.57
CA PHE A 104 -4.02 -13.56 12.69
C PHE A 104 -4.34 -15.04 12.80
N ALA A 105 -4.64 -15.71 11.68
CA ALA A 105 -4.97 -17.14 11.67
C ALA A 105 -3.81 -17.98 12.21
N ILE A 106 -2.57 -17.66 11.82
CA ILE A 106 -1.38 -18.37 12.31
C ILE A 106 -1.19 -18.16 13.80
N GLN A 107 -1.35 -16.94 14.30
CA GLN A 107 -1.26 -16.69 15.75
C GLN A 107 -2.33 -17.47 16.53
N ALA A 108 -3.56 -17.52 16.02
CA ALA A 108 -4.63 -18.30 16.64
C ALA A 108 -4.34 -19.81 16.62
N LEU A 109 -3.83 -20.32 15.50
CA LEU A 109 -3.45 -21.73 15.37
C LEU A 109 -2.30 -22.10 16.31
N LEU A 110 -1.28 -21.25 16.43
CA LEU A 110 -0.19 -21.45 17.38
C LEU A 110 -0.68 -21.42 18.83
N ALA A 111 -1.66 -20.57 19.15
CA ALA A 111 -2.26 -20.50 20.48
C ALA A 111 -3.16 -21.71 20.82
N SER A 112 -3.59 -22.51 19.83
CA SER A 112 -4.45 -23.67 20.05
C SER A 112 -3.74 -24.88 20.67
N ASN A 113 -2.40 -24.89 20.70
CA ASN A 113 -1.57 -26.03 21.10
C ASN A 113 -1.79 -27.33 20.28
N LEU A 114 -2.37 -27.23 19.07
CA LEU A 114 -2.58 -28.37 18.17
C LEU A 114 -1.44 -28.55 17.15
N THR A 115 -0.27 -27.97 17.40
CA THR A 115 0.86 -27.90 16.45
C THR A 115 1.22 -29.25 15.81
N ASP A 116 1.16 -30.35 16.57
CA ASP A 116 1.50 -31.69 16.08
C ASP A 116 0.52 -32.20 15.01
N GLU A 117 -0.71 -31.67 14.97
CA GLU A 117 -1.74 -32.03 13.99
C GLU A 117 -1.71 -31.12 12.75
N ILE A 118 -1.22 -29.88 12.91
CA ILE A 118 -1.32 -28.83 11.88
C ILE A 118 0.03 -28.37 11.31
N GLY A 119 1.12 -29.11 11.57
CA GLY A 119 2.47 -28.79 11.10
C GLY A 119 2.56 -28.36 9.62
N PRO A 120 1.99 -29.12 8.65
CA PRO A 120 2.01 -28.73 7.25
C PRO A 120 1.29 -27.40 6.95
N THR A 121 0.24 -27.07 7.68
CA THR A 121 -0.48 -25.79 7.54
C THR A 121 0.36 -24.64 8.09
N LEU A 122 0.99 -24.84 9.26
CA LEU A 122 1.90 -23.86 9.85
C LEU A 122 3.13 -23.60 8.96
N ALA A 123 3.71 -24.64 8.35
CA ALA A 123 4.82 -24.51 7.40
C ALA A 123 4.45 -23.66 6.19
N ARG A 124 3.25 -23.88 5.61
CA ARG A 124 2.76 -23.08 4.48
C ARG A 124 2.47 -21.63 4.89
N GLY A 125 1.90 -21.40 6.06
CA GLY A 125 1.68 -20.05 6.59
C GLY A 125 2.99 -19.31 6.82
N HIS A 126 3.98 -19.97 7.41
CA HIS A 126 5.31 -19.40 7.60
C HIS A 126 5.99 -19.06 6.25
N ASP A 127 5.91 -19.95 5.27
CA ASP A 127 6.44 -19.70 3.92
C ASP A 127 5.74 -18.51 3.24
N PHE A 128 4.41 -18.43 3.36
CA PHE A 128 3.64 -17.31 2.84
C PHE A 128 4.07 -15.98 3.48
N ILE A 129 4.04 -15.87 4.82
CA ILE A 129 4.43 -14.66 5.54
C ILE A 129 5.85 -14.21 5.16
N LYS A 130 6.81 -15.15 5.06
CA LYS A 130 8.19 -14.83 4.63
C LYS A 130 8.28 -14.30 3.20
N LYS A 131 7.42 -14.79 2.30
CA LYS A 131 7.37 -14.37 0.89
C LYS A 131 6.60 -13.06 0.71
N SER A 132 5.66 -12.74 1.60
CA SER A 132 4.87 -11.52 1.58
C SER A 132 5.61 -10.28 2.05
N GLN A 133 6.69 -10.41 2.82
CA GLN A 133 7.44 -9.25 3.28
C GLN A 133 8.08 -8.48 2.11
N VAL A 134 7.84 -7.16 2.10
CA VAL A 134 8.38 -6.22 1.11
C VAL A 134 9.91 -6.19 1.15
N LYS A 135 10.53 -6.35 -0.02
CA LYS A 135 11.99 -6.51 -0.16
C LYS A 135 12.75 -5.22 -0.42
N ASP A 136 12.07 -4.25 -1.03
CA ASP A 136 12.68 -3.04 -1.55
C ASP A 136 11.90 -1.82 -1.07
N ASN A 137 12.59 -0.69 -0.88
CA ASN A 137 11.92 0.59 -0.70
C ASN A 137 11.31 1.04 -2.04
N PRO A 138 10.36 2.00 -2.03
CA PRO A 138 9.87 2.57 -3.26
C PRO A 138 11.01 3.21 -4.05
N SER A 139 10.89 3.23 -5.37
CA SER A 139 11.95 3.62 -6.28
C SER A 139 12.35 5.09 -6.11
N GLY A 140 13.62 5.39 -6.41
CA GLY A 140 14.15 6.75 -6.47
C GLY A 140 14.05 7.54 -5.15
N ASP A 141 13.84 8.86 -5.26
CA ASP A 141 13.59 9.74 -4.11
C ASP A 141 12.13 9.67 -3.67
N PHE A 142 11.78 8.56 -3.03
CA PHE A 142 10.42 8.26 -2.58
C PHE A 142 9.86 9.26 -1.56
N LYS A 143 10.72 9.98 -0.83
CA LYS A 143 10.30 11.03 0.11
C LYS A 143 9.69 12.22 -0.62
N SER A 144 10.26 12.61 -1.77
CA SER A 144 9.70 13.67 -2.61
C SER A 144 8.34 13.31 -3.21
N MET A 145 8.02 12.02 -3.24
CA MET A 145 6.74 11.44 -3.69
C MET A 145 5.82 11.08 -2.52
N TYR A 146 6.10 11.59 -1.32
CA TYR A 146 5.31 11.40 -0.11
C TYR A 146 5.17 9.94 0.36
N ARG A 147 6.03 9.03 -0.12
CA ARG A 147 6.15 7.67 0.39
C ARG A 147 7.16 7.60 1.54
N HIS A 148 7.04 6.56 2.35
CA HIS A 148 7.95 6.27 3.45
C HIS A 148 8.71 4.95 3.19
N ILE A 149 9.62 4.55 4.07
CA ILE A 149 10.39 3.31 3.91
C ILE A 149 9.45 2.12 4.04
N SER A 150 9.60 1.15 3.15
CA SER A 150 8.77 -0.06 3.10
C SER A 150 9.59 -1.35 3.09
N LYS A 151 10.90 -1.29 2.85
CA LYS A 151 11.77 -2.47 2.94
C LYS A 151 11.69 -3.10 4.33
N GLY A 152 11.31 -4.37 4.39
CA GLY A 152 11.09 -5.11 5.63
C GLY A 152 9.67 -5.06 6.18
N SER A 153 8.78 -4.29 5.57
CA SER A 153 7.38 -4.21 6.01
C SER A 153 6.53 -5.38 5.52
N TRP A 154 5.36 -5.54 6.12
CA TRP A 154 4.25 -6.28 5.54
C TRP A 154 3.13 -5.31 5.19
N THR A 155 2.47 -5.59 4.05
CA THR A 155 1.28 -4.86 3.61
C THR A 155 0.04 -5.56 4.15
N PHE A 156 -1.14 -4.97 3.92
CA PHE A 156 -2.41 -5.60 4.28
C PHE A 156 -2.73 -6.86 3.44
N SER A 157 -2.27 -6.88 2.18
CA SER A 157 -2.62 -7.88 1.17
C SER A 157 -1.43 -8.80 0.88
N ASP A 158 -0.56 -8.40 -0.06
CA ASP A 158 0.62 -9.15 -0.47
C ASP A 158 1.81 -8.23 -0.77
N GLN A 159 2.95 -8.83 -1.10
CA GLN A 159 4.21 -8.13 -1.36
C GLN A 159 4.12 -7.15 -2.56
N ASP A 160 3.33 -7.45 -3.59
CA ASP A 160 3.24 -6.64 -4.81
C ASP A 160 2.59 -5.28 -4.54
N HIS A 161 1.71 -5.19 -3.53
CA HIS A 161 1.08 -3.94 -3.12
C HIS A 161 2.10 -2.89 -2.64
N GLY A 162 3.17 -3.31 -1.96
CA GLY A 162 4.28 -2.45 -1.55
C GLY A 162 3.97 -1.32 -0.54
N TRP A 163 2.71 -1.15 -0.13
CA TRP A 163 2.29 -0.18 0.90
C TRP A 163 2.47 -0.75 2.31
N GLN A 164 3.45 -0.24 3.02
CA GLN A 164 3.71 -0.62 4.40
C GLN A 164 2.52 -0.23 5.30
N VAL A 165 2.19 -1.12 6.24
CA VAL A 165 1.21 -0.83 7.30
C VAL A 165 1.84 -1.25 8.62
N SER A 166 1.78 -0.38 9.63
CA SER A 166 2.48 -0.58 10.91
C SER A 166 2.01 -1.81 11.64
N ASP A 167 0.69 -2.01 11.76
CA ASP A 167 0.11 -3.18 12.41
C ASP A 167 0.38 -4.47 11.63
N CYS A 168 0.20 -4.48 10.31
CA CYS A 168 0.50 -5.63 9.46
C CYS A 168 1.98 -6.03 9.60
N THR A 169 2.87 -5.03 9.62
CA THR A 169 4.31 -5.26 9.86
C THR A 169 4.57 -5.84 11.25
N ALA A 170 3.89 -5.35 12.29
CA ALA A 170 4.03 -5.88 13.63
C ALA A 170 3.53 -7.33 13.75
N GLU A 171 2.38 -7.65 13.15
CA GLU A 171 1.80 -8.99 13.18
C GLU A 171 2.63 -9.99 12.34
N GLY A 172 3.09 -9.60 11.15
CA GLY A 172 4.01 -10.39 10.33
C GLY A 172 5.34 -10.66 11.05
N LEU A 173 5.93 -9.63 11.67
CA LEU A 173 7.14 -9.76 12.49
C LEU A 173 6.92 -10.71 13.67
N LYS A 174 5.80 -10.57 14.39
CA LYS A 174 5.45 -11.43 15.52
C LYS A 174 5.30 -12.90 15.11
N CYS A 175 4.64 -13.18 13.99
CA CYS A 175 4.54 -14.54 13.44
C CYS A 175 5.93 -15.13 13.17
N CYS A 176 6.82 -14.39 12.51
CA CYS A 176 8.18 -14.84 12.24
C CYS A 176 8.98 -15.11 13.52
N LEU A 177 8.82 -14.28 14.56
CA LEU A 177 9.43 -14.49 15.87
C LEU A 177 8.88 -15.76 16.56
N LEU A 178 7.57 -16.00 16.51
CA LEU A 178 6.95 -17.22 17.06
C LEU A 178 7.48 -18.48 16.35
N PHE A 179 7.52 -18.48 15.02
CA PHE A 179 8.08 -19.58 14.25
C PHE A 179 9.57 -19.81 14.51
N SER A 180 10.33 -18.76 14.85
CA SER A 180 11.75 -18.89 15.18
C SER A 180 12.02 -19.74 16.43
N MET A 181 11.02 -19.93 17.30
CA MET A 181 11.09 -20.77 18.49
C MET A 181 10.70 -22.23 18.22
N MET A 182 10.22 -22.55 17.02
CA MET A 182 9.79 -23.89 16.62
C MET A 182 10.92 -24.65 15.92
N ARG A 183 10.78 -25.98 15.83
CA ARG A 183 11.76 -26.82 15.15
C ARG A 183 11.63 -26.69 13.62
N PRO A 184 12.72 -26.44 12.87
CA PRO A 184 12.67 -26.26 11.41
C PRO A 184 12.11 -27.45 10.63
N ASP A 185 12.20 -28.68 11.16
CA ASP A 185 11.60 -29.87 10.53
C ASP A 185 10.07 -29.82 10.47
N ILE A 186 9.43 -28.97 11.28
CA ILE A 186 7.97 -28.80 11.31
C ILE A 186 7.54 -27.61 10.43
N VAL A 187 8.19 -26.46 10.60
CA VAL A 187 7.70 -25.17 10.03
C VAL A 187 8.63 -24.59 8.96
N GLY A 188 9.67 -25.31 8.57
CA GLY A 188 10.70 -24.86 7.64
C GLY A 188 11.71 -23.91 8.27
N GLU A 189 12.65 -23.44 7.45
CA GLU A 189 13.75 -22.58 7.88
C GLU A 189 13.26 -21.24 8.45
N LYS A 190 13.98 -20.75 9.45
CA LYS A 190 13.70 -19.47 10.11
C LYS A 190 13.90 -18.32 9.12
N MET A 191 13.29 -17.18 9.42
CA MET A 191 13.57 -15.94 8.70
C MET A 191 14.96 -15.42 9.06
N GLU A 192 15.71 -14.96 8.06
CA GLU A 192 17.03 -14.38 8.27
C GLU A 192 16.96 -13.15 9.21
N PRO A 193 17.86 -13.03 10.21
CA PRO A 193 17.83 -11.94 11.19
C PRO A 193 17.80 -10.54 10.57
N GLU A 194 18.53 -10.34 9.47
CA GLU A 194 18.61 -9.05 8.77
C GLU A 194 17.23 -8.58 8.30
N ARG A 195 16.36 -9.51 7.87
CA ARG A 195 15.00 -9.19 7.45
C ARG A 195 14.10 -8.80 8.62
N LEU A 196 14.37 -9.34 9.81
CA LEU A 196 13.69 -8.93 11.04
C LEU A 196 14.13 -7.52 11.46
N TYR A 197 15.43 -7.20 11.32
CA TYR A 197 15.94 -5.85 11.59
C TYR A 197 15.34 -4.81 10.65
N ASP A 198 15.19 -5.13 9.37
CA ASP A 198 14.48 -4.25 8.43
C ASP A 198 13.04 -3.95 8.90
N SER A 199 12.34 -4.95 9.43
CA SER A 199 10.97 -4.80 9.97
C SER A 199 10.93 -3.87 11.19
N VAL A 200 11.88 -4.07 12.11
CA VAL A 200 12.04 -3.21 13.31
C VAL A 200 12.35 -1.78 12.90
N ASN A 201 13.21 -1.57 11.90
CA ASN A 201 13.55 -0.24 11.38
C ASN A 201 12.31 0.49 10.83
N VAL A 202 11.43 -0.20 10.10
CA VAL A 202 10.15 0.38 9.64
C VAL A 202 9.30 0.80 10.83
N LEU A 203 9.06 -0.10 11.80
CA LEU A 203 8.21 0.19 12.96
C LEU A 203 8.72 1.37 13.79
N LEU A 204 10.04 1.44 14.04
CA LEU A 204 10.65 2.54 14.79
C LEU A 204 10.59 3.86 14.01
N SER A 205 10.70 3.82 12.68
CA SER A 205 10.61 5.02 11.85
C SER A 205 9.23 5.68 11.84
N LEU A 206 8.18 4.92 12.18
CA LEU A 206 6.79 5.37 12.23
C LEU A 206 6.38 6.00 13.57
N GLN A 207 7.30 6.14 14.51
CA GLN A 207 7.00 6.76 15.81
C GLN A 207 6.62 8.23 15.63
N VAL A 208 5.43 8.58 16.13
CA VAL A 208 4.99 9.97 16.24
C VAL A 208 5.45 10.52 17.59
N THR A 209 6.13 11.65 17.59
CA THR A 209 6.37 12.40 18.83
C THR A 209 5.07 13.05 19.26
N ALA A 210 4.59 12.71 20.45
CA ALA A 210 3.56 13.51 21.11
C ALA A 210 4.18 14.87 21.46
N ASN A 211 3.86 15.89 20.65
CA ASN A 211 4.09 17.29 21.00
C ASN A 211 2.81 17.86 21.61
#